data_AF-A0A2H3DMC4-F1
#
_entry.id   AF-A0A2H3DMC4-F1
#
_cell.length_a   1.000
_cell.length_b   1.000
_cell.length_c   1.000
_cell.angle_alpha   90.00
_cell.angle_beta   90.00
_cell.angle_gamma   90.00
#
_symmetry.space_group_name_H-M   'P 1'
#
loop_
_entity.id
_entity.type
_entity.pdbx_description
1 polymer ?
#
loop_
_entity_poly.entity_id
_entity_poly.type
_entity_poly.pdbx_seq_one_letter_code
_entity_poly.pdbx_strand_id
1 'polypeptide(L)'
;EIALRTEFHSLVLRSETFQKNMIGLVIDESYSISEWGTDNFQCDYSIALELLCRHLPGDVPVLIASVTLPHNVITNIQIAVGLTDQC
;
A
#
# COMPACT_ATOMS: atom_id res chain seq x y z
N GLU A 1 11.77 2.24 -2.22
CA GLU A 1 12.59 3.48 -2.22
C GLU A 1 12.04 4.65 -3.05
N ILE A 2 11.64 4.51 -4.33
CA ILE A 2 11.18 5.67 -5.14
C ILE A 2 9.97 6.38 -4.53
N ALA A 3 8.99 5.61 -4.04
CA ALA A 3 7.78 6.15 -3.43
C ALA A 3 8.04 7.00 -2.18
N LEU A 4 9.18 6.82 -1.48
CA LEU A 4 9.55 7.59 -0.29
C LEU A 4 10.26 8.92 -0.62
N ARG A 5 10.63 9.14 -1.89
CA ARG A 5 11.34 10.35 -2.30
C ARG A 5 10.39 11.54 -2.31
N THR A 6 10.82 12.66 -1.76
CA THR A 6 10.02 13.90 -1.71
C THR A 6 9.55 14.35 -3.10
N GLU A 7 10.37 14.15 -4.13
CA GLU A 7 10.06 14.44 -5.53
C GLU A 7 8.89 13.60 -6.06
N PHE A 8 8.84 12.31 -5.69
CA PHE A 8 7.75 11.44 -6.08
C PHE A 8 6.44 11.90 -5.41
N HIS A 9 6.51 12.25 -4.12
CA HIS A 9 5.35 12.79 -3.41
C HIS A 9 4.83 14.09 -4.06
N SER A 10 5.71 15.03 -4.42
CA SER A 10 5.30 16.33 -4.96
C SER A 10 4.80 16.24 -6.40
N LEU A 11 5.42 15.41 -7.24
CA LEU A 11 5.11 15.32 -8.67
C LEU A 11 3.97 14.33 -8.98
N VAL A 12 3.84 13.26 -8.19
CA VAL A 12 2.88 12.19 -8.45
C VAL A 12 1.77 12.22 -7.41
N LEU A 13 2.08 12.04 -6.12
CA LEU A 13 1.06 11.86 -5.09
C LEU A 13 0.25 13.12 -4.78
N ARG A 14 0.81 14.32 -5.02
CA ARG A 14 0.11 15.60 -4.88
C ARG A 14 -0.47 16.14 -6.19
N SER A 15 -0.28 15.45 -7.30
CA SER A 15 -0.83 15.88 -8.59
C SER A 15 -2.33 15.56 -8.65
N GLU A 16 -3.17 16.60 -8.71
CA GLU A 16 -4.61 16.43 -8.88
C GLU A 16 -4.96 15.65 -10.15
N THR A 17 -4.22 15.90 -11.24
CA THR A 17 -4.43 15.19 -12.50
C THR A 17 -4.15 13.70 -12.34
N PHE A 18 -3.08 13.34 -11.62
CA PHE A 18 -2.78 11.94 -11.34
C PHE A 18 -3.89 11.29 -10.50
N GLN A 19 -4.26 11.92 -9.38
CA GLN A 19 -5.29 11.41 -8.48
C GLN A 19 -6.65 11.23 -9.20
N LYS A 20 -7.08 12.20 -10.00
CA LYS A 20 -8.36 12.17 -10.74
C LYS A 20 -8.43 11.08 -11.82
N ASN A 21 -7.28 10.64 -12.34
CA ASN A 21 -7.21 9.66 -13.42
C ASN A 21 -6.74 8.27 -12.94
N MET A 22 -6.57 8.09 -11.64
CA MET A 22 -6.15 6.82 -11.08
C MET A 22 -7.33 5.82 -11.11
N ILE A 23 -7.11 4.67 -11.73
CA ILE A 23 -8.13 3.62 -11.90
C ILE A 23 -8.06 2.53 -10.84
N GLY A 24 -6.95 2.44 -10.09
CA GLY A 24 -6.71 1.41 -9.11
C GLY A 24 -5.28 1.46 -8.56
N LEU A 25 -5.10 0.93 -7.35
CA LEU A 25 -3.79 0.62 -6.78
C LEU A 25 -3.60 -0.90 -6.78
N VAL A 26 -2.45 -1.36 -7.24
CA VAL A 26 -2.04 -2.77 -7.14
C VAL A 26 -0.86 -2.87 -6.20
N ILE A 27 -1.00 -3.70 -5.16
CA ILE A 27 0.05 -4.02 -4.20
C ILE A 27 0.45 -5.47 -4.45
N ASP A 28 1.61 -5.65 -5.06
CA ASP A 28 2.19 -6.98 -5.25
C ASP A 28 3.05 -7.40 -4.05
N GLU A 29 3.31 -8.69 -3.90
CA GLU A 29 4.18 -9.24 -2.84
C GLU A 29 3.83 -8.75 -1.42
N SER A 30 2.53 -8.56 -1.14
CA SER A 30 2.02 -7.90 0.07
C SER A 30 2.37 -8.61 1.38
N TYR A 31 2.80 -9.88 1.34
CA TYR A 31 3.36 -10.55 2.51
C TYR A 31 4.56 -9.79 3.12
N SER A 32 5.29 -9.00 2.32
CA SER A 32 6.44 -8.19 2.74
C SER A 32 6.09 -7.09 3.76
N ILE A 33 4.80 -6.76 3.90
CA ILE A 33 4.28 -5.74 4.84
C ILE A 33 4.25 -6.26 6.28
N SER A 34 4.10 -7.56 6.46
CA SER A 34 3.93 -8.18 7.77
C SER A 34 5.17 -9.01 8.09
N GLU A 35 5.79 -8.77 9.24
CA GLU A 35 6.88 -9.61 9.74
C GLU A 35 6.32 -10.99 10.10
N TRP A 36 6.34 -11.92 9.13
CA TRP A 36 5.83 -13.28 9.28
C TRP A 36 6.80 -14.28 8.65
N GLY A 37 7.40 -15.12 9.49
CA GLY A 37 8.44 -16.08 9.08
C GLY A 37 9.85 -15.57 9.30
N THR A 38 10.85 -16.21 8.66
CA THR A 38 12.28 -15.89 8.78
C THR A 38 12.79 -14.87 7.76
N ASP A 39 12.02 -14.52 6.74
CA ASP A 39 12.51 -13.75 5.60
C ASP A 39 11.77 -12.42 5.39
N ASN A 40 12.58 -11.38 5.24
CA ASN A 40 12.36 -10.17 4.45
C ASN A 40 11.16 -9.28 4.80
N PHE A 41 10.97 -8.94 6.07
CA PHE A 41 10.25 -7.72 6.42
C PHE A 41 10.96 -6.50 5.83
N GLN A 42 10.27 -5.74 4.97
CA GLN A 42 10.78 -4.50 4.41
C GLN A 42 10.08 -3.31 5.05
N CYS A 43 10.67 -2.77 6.12
CA CYS A 43 10.22 -1.54 6.80
C CYS A 43 9.82 -0.43 5.80
N ASP A 44 10.68 -0.19 4.81
CA ASP A 44 10.49 0.87 3.82
C ASP A 44 9.29 0.61 2.90
N TYR A 45 8.97 -0.66 2.64
CA TYR A 45 7.80 -1.04 1.85
C TYR A 45 6.52 -0.68 2.60
N SER A 46 6.42 -1.08 3.87
CA SER A 46 5.27 -0.77 4.72
C SER A 46 5.06 0.74 4.87
N ILE A 47 6.13 1.50 5.11
CA ILE A 47 6.06 2.97 5.25
C ILE A 47 5.60 3.63 3.94
N ALA A 48 6.16 3.20 2.81
CA ALA A 48 5.77 3.72 1.51
C ALA A 48 4.28 3.46 1.23
N LEU A 49 3.80 2.28 1.59
CA LEU A 49 2.41 1.87 1.39
C LEU A 49 1.44 2.68 2.25
N GLU A 50 1.75 2.86 3.54
CA GLU A 50 0.95 3.69 4.45
C GLU A 50 0.86 5.14 3.93
N LEU A 51 1.97 5.68 3.45
CA LEU A 51 2.01 7.02 2.84
C LEU A 51 1.20 7.10 1.56
N LEU A 52 1.30 6.08 0.69
CA LEU A 52 0.52 6.00 -0.55
C LEU A 52 -0.97 5.98 -0.22
N CYS A 53 -1.42 5.02 0.59
CA CYS A 53 -2.82 4.82 0.96
C CYS A 53 -3.45 6.07 1.60
N ARG A 54 -2.70 6.85 2.39
CA ARG A 54 -3.18 8.13 2.94
C ARG A 54 -3.47 9.21 1.89
N HIS A 55 -2.85 9.15 0.71
CA HIS A 55 -3.02 10.14 -0.36
C HIS A 55 -3.91 9.64 -1.50
N LEU A 56 -4.38 8.38 -1.45
CA LEU A 56 -5.29 7.86 -2.46
C LEU A 56 -6.69 8.48 -2.27
N PRO A 57 -7.40 8.79 -3.37
CA PRO A 57 -8.84 9.02 -3.32
C PRO A 57 -9.56 7.78 -2.78
N GLY A 58 -10.55 7.99 -1.91
CA GLY A 58 -11.24 6.89 -1.22
C GLY A 58 -12.10 5.99 -2.10
N ASP A 59 -12.33 6.35 -3.35
CA ASP A 59 -13.07 5.60 -4.36
C ASP A 59 -12.18 4.72 -5.26
N VAL A 60 -10.86 4.78 -5.10
CA VAL A 60 -9.93 4.01 -5.91
C VAL A 60 -9.86 2.57 -5.42
N PRO A 61 -10.13 1.56 -6.28
CA PRO A 61 -10.06 0.16 -5.88
C PRO A 61 -8.60 -0.25 -5.60
N VAL A 62 -8.41 -1.03 -4.54
CA VAL A 62 -7.10 -1.56 -4.14
C VAL A 62 -7.09 -3.08 -4.35
N LEU A 63 -6.22 -3.55 -5.24
CA LEU A 63 -5.95 -4.97 -5.45
C LEU A 63 -4.67 -5.35 -4.70
N ILE A 64 -4.76 -6.38 -3.85
CA ILE A 64 -3.66 -6.88 -3.05
C ILE A 64 -3.34 -8.30 -3.50
N ALA A 65 -2.10 -8.54 -3.93
CA ALA A 65 -1.60 -9.84 -4.35
C ALA A 65 -0.45 -10.29 -3.43
N SER A 66 -0.37 -11.60 -3.20
CA SER A 66 0.71 -12.24 -2.45
C SER A 66 0.73 -13.74 -2.72
N VAL A 67 1.92 -14.34 -2.66
CA VAL A 67 2.14 -15.79 -2.77
C VAL A 67 1.54 -16.54 -1.58
N THR A 68 1.60 -15.96 -0.37
CA THR A 68 1.09 -16.58 0.85
C THR A 68 0.33 -15.57 1.71
N LEU A 69 -0.90 -15.91 2.12
CA LEU A 69 -1.75 -15.04 2.94
C LEU A 69 -2.39 -15.81 4.11
N PRO A 70 -1.62 -16.12 5.17
CA PRO A 70 -2.21 -16.53 6.46
C PRO A 70 -3.17 -15.45 6.98
N HIS A 71 -4.22 -15.85 7.72
CA HIS A 71 -5.25 -14.93 8.22
C HIS A 71 -4.69 -13.71 8.98
N ASN A 72 -3.70 -13.94 9.85
CA ASN A 72 -3.00 -12.90 10.59
C ASN A 72 -2.23 -11.91 9.68
N VAL A 73 -1.69 -12.36 8.53
CA VAL A 73 -1.00 -11.51 7.56
C VAL A 73 -2.02 -10.66 6.82
N ILE A 74 -3.17 -11.24 6.46
CA ILE A 74 -4.30 -10.50 5.85
C ILE A 74 -4.72 -9.35 6.78
N THR A 75 -4.93 -9.62 8.07
CA THR A 75 -5.30 -8.58 9.04
C THR A 75 -4.24 -7.49 9.14
N ASN A 76 -2.96 -7.85 9.20
CA ASN A 76 -1.86 -6.88 9.24
C ASN A 76 -1.82 -6.00 7.99
N ILE A 77 -1.98 -6.61 6.81
CA ILE A 77 -2.04 -5.88 5.55
C ILE A 77 -3.22 -4.91 5.56
N GLN A 78 -4.43 -5.38 5.91
CA GLN A 78 -5.64 -4.54 5.96
C GLN A 78 -5.48 -3.32 6.86
N ILE A 79 -4.84 -3.48 8.03
CA ILE A 79 -4.52 -2.37 8.93
C ILE A 79 -3.54 -1.41 8.26
N ALA A 80 -2.47 -1.92 7.64
CA ALA A 80 -1.43 -1.10 7.01
C ALA A 80 -1.95 -0.29 5.80
N VAL A 81 -2.87 -0.85 5.01
CA VAL A 81 -3.51 -0.15 3.88
C VAL A 81 -4.70 0.71 4.29
N GLY A 82 -5.09 0.70 5.57
CA GLY A 82 -6.26 1.44 6.06
C GLY A 82 -7.59 0.94 5.50
N LEU A 83 -7.67 -0.34 5.13
CA LEU A 83 -8.88 -1.01 4.62
C LEU A 83 -9.66 -1.72 5.73
N THR A 84 -9.43 -1.40 7.00
CA THR A 84 -10.18 -1.95 8.13
C THR A 84 -11.63 -1.44 8.10
N ASP A 85 -12.52 -2.32 7.63
CA ASP A 85 -13.98 -2.28 7.63
C ASP A 85 -14.67 -1.04 7.03
N GLN A 86 -14.74 -1.03 5.69
CA GLN A 86 -15.98 -0.69 4.98
C GLN A 86 -16.58 -1.98 4.40
N CYS A 87 -17.17 -2.80 5.28
CA CYS A 87 -18.11 -3.86 4.92
C CYS A 87 -19.37 -3.68 5.76
#